data_AF-A0A7C1U3U6-F1
#
_entry.id   AF-A0A7C1U3U6-F1
#
_cell.length_a   1.000
_cell.length_b   1.000
_cell.length_c   1.000
_cell.angle_alpha   90.00
_cell.angle_beta   90.00
_cell.angle_gamma   90.00
#
_symmetry.space_group_name_H-M   'P 1'
#
loop_
_entity.id
_entity.type
_entity.pdbx_description
1 polymer ?
#
loop_
_entity_poly.entity_id
_entity_poly.type
_entity_poly.pdbx_seq_one_letter_code
_entity_poly.pdbx_strand_id
1 'polypeptide(L)'
;MGERGDTIKTRQICFHGPHRDPAQARTAMRVLEGVDGIIDARAMDPQTLCVTYDVRKITLQLIEQALAELGFHLDNSVLTQIRRALYYYCEDVQTAQLGCRRGNCTQAVFITQYRQRPHGCRDQRPECWRHYL
;
A
#
# COMPACT_ATOMS: atom_id res chain seq x y z
N MET A 1 5.34 7.39 29.72
CA MET A 1 5.02 8.35 28.64
C MET A 1 6.04 8.25 27.50
N GLY A 2 6.24 7.06 26.90
CA GLY A 2 7.32 6.81 25.92
C GLY A 2 7.01 5.87 24.75
N GLU A 3 5.79 5.33 24.64
CA GLU A 3 5.54 4.19 23.72
C GLU A 3 5.01 4.57 22.33
N ARG A 4 4.62 5.83 22.11
CA ARG A 4 4.07 6.28 20.82
C ARG A 4 5.13 6.41 19.71
N GLY A 5 6.39 6.66 20.05
CA GLY A 5 7.45 6.91 19.07
C GLY A 5 7.99 5.64 18.40
N ASP A 6 7.92 4.49 19.06
CA ASP A 6 8.55 3.27 18.56
C ASP A 6 7.68 2.53 17.52
N THR A 7 6.36 2.73 17.54
CA THR A 7 5.43 2.02 16.63
C THR A 7 5.25 2.73 15.29
N ILE A 8 5.57 4.02 15.22
CA ILE A 8 5.46 4.79 13.99
C ILE A 8 6.75 4.66 13.20
N LYS A 9 6.64 4.17 11.96
CA LYS A 9 7.78 3.98 11.05
C LYS A 9 7.61 4.89 9.84
N THR A 10 8.72 5.45 9.37
CA THR A 10 8.78 6.20 8.12
C THR A 10 9.76 5.51 7.18
N ARG A 11 9.32 5.18 5.97
CA ARG A 11 10.09 4.44 4.97
C ARG A 11 9.91 5.02 3.57
N GLN A 12 10.97 4.89 2.77
CA GLN A 12 10.95 5.23 1.36
C GLN A 12 10.75 3.98 0.51
N ILE A 13 9.73 4.03 -0.34
CA ILE A 13 9.41 3.05 -1.36
C ILE A 13 9.83 3.64 -2.71
N CYS A 14 10.80 2.99 -3.35
CA CYS A 14 11.28 3.39 -4.67
C CYS A 14 10.61 2.53 -5.74
N PHE A 15 10.25 3.15 -6.85
CA PHE A 15 9.67 2.52 -8.04
C PHE A 15 10.73 2.46 -9.16
N HIS A 16 10.68 1.43 -9.99
CA HIS A 16 11.56 1.24 -11.13
C HIS A 16 10.82 1.51 -12.46
N GLY A 17 11.57 1.85 -13.52
CA GLY A 17 11.04 2.07 -14.88
C GLY A 17 11.38 0.91 -15.85
N PRO A 18 10.77 0.85 -17.05
CA PRO A 18 9.70 1.70 -17.57
C PRO A 18 8.31 1.23 -17.12
N HIS A 19 7.44 2.17 -16.75
CA HIS A 19 6.04 1.93 -16.40
C HIS A 19 5.14 2.90 -17.19
N ARG A 20 3.89 2.50 -17.47
CA ARG A 20 2.95 3.31 -18.27
C ARG A 20 2.59 4.64 -17.61
N ASP A 21 2.58 4.66 -16.28
CA ASP A 21 2.44 5.88 -15.48
C ASP A 21 3.84 6.44 -15.16
N PRO A 22 4.21 7.63 -15.68
CA PRO A 22 5.49 8.27 -15.38
C PRO A 22 5.58 8.83 -13.96
N ALA A 23 4.45 8.94 -13.23
CA ALA A 23 4.36 9.48 -11.88
C ALA A 23 3.86 8.42 -10.87
N GLN A 24 4.44 7.21 -10.94
CA GLN A 24 4.07 6.07 -10.08
C GLN A 24 3.94 6.46 -8.61
N ALA A 25 4.89 7.23 -8.07
CA ALA A 25 4.87 7.63 -6.66
C ALA A 25 3.63 8.45 -6.30
N ARG A 26 3.20 9.38 -7.17
CA ARG A 26 1.99 10.21 -6.94
C ARG A 26 0.72 9.37 -7.04
N THR A 27 0.67 8.39 -7.94
CA THR A 27 -0.49 7.50 -8.05
C THR A 27 -0.55 6.52 -6.88
N ALA A 28 0.58 5.97 -6.45
CA ALA A 28 0.69 5.14 -5.25
C ALA A 28 0.29 5.92 -3.98
N MET A 29 0.70 7.18 -3.86
CA MET A 29 0.28 8.07 -2.77
C MET A 29 -1.25 8.16 -2.66
N ARG A 30 -1.95 8.40 -3.78
CA ARG A 30 -3.42 8.47 -3.83
C ARG A 30 -4.10 7.14 -3.49
N VAL A 31 -3.47 6.02 -3.82
CA VAL A 31 -3.96 4.68 -3.48
C VAL A 31 -3.88 4.43 -1.98
N LEU A 32 -2.80 4.89 -1.34
CA LEU A 32 -2.58 4.70 0.10
C LEU A 32 -3.40 5.69 0.95
N GLU A 33 -4.00 6.71 0.34
CA GLU A 33 -4.85 7.67 1.02
C GLU A 33 -6.10 6.97 1.60
N GLY A 34 -6.30 7.13 2.92
CA GLY A 34 -7.43 6.51 3.63
C GLY A 34 -7.26 5.04 4.00
N VAL A 35 -6.08 4.44 3.77
CA VAL A 35 -5.75 3.09 4.25
C VAL A 35 -5.52 3.12 5.76
N ASP A 36 -6.21 2.26 6.51
CA ASP A 36 -6.04 2.20 7.97
C ASP A 36 -4.60 1.80 8.33
N GLY A 37 -3.99 2.57 9.22
CA GLY A 37 -2.59 2.42 9.62
C GLY A 37 -1.60 3.31 8.86
N ILE A 38 -1.97 3.89 7.72
CA ILE A 38 -1.17 4.92 7.06
C ILE A 38 -1.45 6.28 7.72
N ILE A 39 -0.38 6.98 8.11
CA ILE A 39 -0.44 8.30 8.77
C ILE A 39 -0.16 9.42 7.79
N ASP A 40 0.89 9.28 6.98
CA ASP A 40 1.24 10.22 5.91
C ASP A 40 1.79 9.43 4.71
N ALA A 41 1.49 9.90 3.51
CA ALA A 41 2.06 9.39 2.27
C ALA A 41 2.39 10.58 1.38
N ARG A 42 3.66 10.70 0.97
CA ARG A 42 4.15 11.84 0.21
C ARG A 42 5.05 11.40 -0.93
N ALA A 43 4.66 11.73 -2.15
CA ALA A 43 5.54 11.58 -3.30
C ALA A 43 6.68 12.61 -3.21
N MET A 44 7.91 12.15 -3.06
CA MET A 44 9.10 13.00 -2.98
C MET A 44 9.59 13.39 -4.38
N ASP A 45 9.52 12.43 -5.31
CA ASP A 45 9.83 12.57 -6.73
C ASP A 45 8.94 11.58 -7.52
N PRO A 46 8.98 11.53 -8.86
CA PRO A 46 8.12 10.64 -9.65
C PRO A 46 8.24 9.14 -9.32
N GLN A 47 9.38 8.71 -8.77
CA GLN A 47 9.74 7.32 -8.48
C GLN A 47 9.95 7.04 -6.98
N THR A 48 9.88 8.02 -6.10
CA THR A 48 10.04 7.80 -4.65
C THR A 48 8.83 8.28 -3.87
N LEU A 49 8.26 7.35 -3.10
CA LEU A 49 7.19 7.61 -2.15
C LEU A 49 7.73 7.47 -0.72
N CYS A 50 7.53 8.50 0.10
CA CYS A 50 7.75 8.44 1.54
C CYS A 50 6.43 8.09 2.22
N VAL A 51 6.42 7.04 3.05
CA VAL A 51 5.24 6.59 3.78
C VAL A 51 5.55 6.53 5.26
N THR A 52 4.67 7.13 6.06
CA THR A 52 4.65 7.03 7.52
C THR A 52 3.44 6.22 7.95
N TYR A 53 3.65 5.19 8.75
CA TYR A 53 2.61 4.24 9.16
C TYR A 53 2.82 3.72 10.58
N ASP A 54 1.74 3.18 11.17
CA ASP A 54 1.75 2.51 12.46
C ASP A 54 1.91 1.00 12.27
N VAL A 55 3.06 0.46 12.69
CA VAL A 55 3.43 -0.96 12.55
C VAL A 55 2.42 -1.92 13.20
N ARG A 56 1.66 -1.44 14.20
CA ARG A 56 0.64 -2.24 14.89
C ARG A 56 -0.55 -2.55 13.99
N LYS A 57 -0.79 -1.68 13.00
CA LYS A 57 -1.92 -1.78 12.07
C LYS A 57 -1.46 -2.37 10.74
N ILE A 58 -0.39 -1.82 10.17
CA ILE A 58 0.11 -2.15 8.84
C ILE A 58 1.64 -2.19 8.83
N THR A 59 2.23 -3.14 8.10
CA THR A 59 3.69 -3.27 7.96
C THR A 59 4.15 -2.80 6.59
N LEU A 60 5.44 -2.51 6.43
CA LEU A 60 6.02 -2.16 5.14
C LEU A 60 5.74 -3.25 4.10
N GLN A 61 5.86 -4.51 4.52
CA GLN A 61 5.65 -5.66 3.64
C GLN A 61 4.24 -5.69 3.05
N LEU A 62 3.21 -5.42 3.86
CA LEU A 62 1.83 -5.39 3.39
C LEU A 62 1.59 -4.20 2.44
N ILE A 63 2.20 -3.05 2.72
CA ILE A 63 2.12 -1.87 1.84
C ILE A 63 2.73 -2.18 0.48
N GLU A 64 3.94 -2.73 0.45
CA GLU A 64 4.63 -3.08 -0.79
C GLU A 64 3.93 -4.20 -1.56
N GLN A 65 3.39 -5.22 -0.88
CA GLN A 65 2.59 -6.28 -1.50
C GLN A 65 1.34 -5.71 -2.16
N ALA A 66 0.61 -4.85 -1.44
CA ALA A 66 -0.57 -4.21 -2.00
C ALA A 66 -0.21 -3.36 -3.23
N LEU A 67 0.85 -2.54 -3.16
CA LEU A 67 1.30 -1.78 -4.33
C LEU A 67 1.69 -2.69 -5.51
N ALA A 68 2.37 -3.80 -5.27
CA ALA A 68 2.72 -4.76 -6.32
C ALA A 68 1.45 -5.41 -6.95
N GLU A 69 0.48 -5.81 -6.14
CA GLU A 69 -0.80 -6.38 -6.59
C GLU A 69 -1.63 -5.39 -7.44
N LEU A 70 -1.47 -4.09 -7.19
CA LEU A 70 -2.12 -3.02 -7.94
C LEU A 70 -1.42 -2.72 -9.28
N GLY A 71 -0.26 -3.32 -9.53
CA GLY A 71 0.50 -3.20 -10.77
C GLY A 71 1.69 -2.23 -10.72
N PHE A 72 2.05 -1.70 -9.55
CA PHE A 72 3.24 -0.85 -9.43
C PHE A 72 4.53 -1.68 -9.49
N HIS A 73 5.57 -1.15 -10.15
CA HIS A 73 6.88 -1.81 -10.21
C HIS A 73 7.81 -1.21 -9.17
N LEU A 74 7.99 -1.92 -8.07
CA LEU A 74 8.93 -1.53 -7.00
C LEU A 74 10.38 -1.79 -7.42
N ASP A 75 11.31 -0.95 -6.98
CA ASP A 75 12.74 -1.18 -7.15
C ASP A 75 13.14 -2.51 -6.52
N ASN A 76 13.83 -3.36 -7.27
CA ASN A 76 14.24 -4.67 -6.80
C ASN A 76 15.75 -4.88 -6.90
N SER A 77 16.53 -3.79 -6.82
CA SER A 77 17.98 -3.88 -6.75
C SER A 77 18.40 -4.68 -5.51
N VAL A 78 19.55 -5.36 -5.57
CA VAL A 78 20.03 -6.23 -4.47
C VAL A 78 20.10 -5.49 -3.15
N LEU A 79 20.62 -4.26 -3.16
CA LEU A 79 20.70 -3.42 -1.96
C LEU A 79 19.32 -3.08 -1.40
N THR A 80 18.34 -2.77 -2.25
CA THR A 80 16.95 -2.54 -1.84
C THR A 80 16.33 -3.79 -1.24
N GLN A 81 16.56 -4.98 -1.81
CA GLN A 81 16.06 -6.24 -1.26
C GLN A 81 16.61 -6.52 0.14
N ILE A 82 17.92 -6.33 0.35
CA ILE A 82 18.55 -6.52 1.67
C ILE A 82 17.95 -5.54 2.70
N ARG A 83 17.85 -4.26 2.32
CA ARG A 83 17.25 -3.22 3.19
C ARG A 83 15.80 -3.56 3.56
N ARG A 84 15.00 -4.02 2.59
CA ARG A 84 13.62 -4.47 2.82
C ARG A 84 13.56 -5.67 3.77
N ALA A 85 14.38 -6.69 3.54
CA ALA A 85 14.43 -7.88 4.38
C ALA A 85 14.73 -7.52 5.85
N LEU A 86 15.64 -6.58 6.09
CA LEU A 86 15.93 -6.07 7.43
C LEU A 86 14.72 -5.36 8.05
N TYR A 87 14.05 -4.47 7.31
CA TYR A 87 12.84 -3.82 7.81
C TYR A 87 11.74 -4.82 8.13
N TYR A 88 11.51 -5.81 7.26
CA TYR A 88 10.50 -6.84 7.47
C TYR A 88 10.77 -7.67 8.71
N TYR A 89 12.02 -8.08 8.90
CA TYR A 89 12.42 -8.83 10.08
C TYR A 89 12.23 -8.01 11.37
N CYS A 90 12.70 -6.75 11.40
CA CYS A 90 12.55 -5.89 12.58
C CYS A 90 11.08 -5.63 12.92
N GLU A 91 10.24 -5.36 11.90
CA GLU A 91 8.81 -5.13 12.10
C GLU A 91 8.07 -6.40 12.56
N ASP A 92 8.46 -7.58 12.06
CA ASP A 92 7.87 -8.84 12.48
C ASP A 92 8.16 -9.15 13.95
N VAL A 93 9.42 -9.01 14.37
CA VAL A 93 9.83 -9.16 15.77
C VAL A 93 9.10 -8.16 16.67
N GLN A 94 9.00 -6.89 16.25
CA GLN A 94 8.30 -5.86 17.02
C GLN A 94 6.81 -6.17 17.15
N THR A 95 6.17 -6.60 16.06
CA THR A 95 4.74 -6.96 16.05
C THR A 95 4.47 -8.16 16.97
N ALA A 96 5.34 -9.18 16.93
CA ALA A 96 5.26 -10.34 17.79
C ALA A 96 5.39 -9.95 19.28
N GLN A 97 6.33 -9.08 19.61
CA GLN A 97 6.52 -8.58 20.98
C GLN A 97 5.32 -7.78 21.48
N LEU A 98 4.69 -6.99 20.61
CA LEU A 98 3.50 -6.19 20.95
C LEU A 98 2.22 -7.03 21.04
N GLY A 99 2.26 -8.33 20.71
CA GLY A 99 1.09 -9.20 20.66
C GLY A 99 0.02 -8.72 19.66
N CYS A 100 0.42 -7.90 18.69
CA CYS A 100 -0.49 -7.30 17.73
C CYS A 100 -0.90 -8.35 16.69
N ARG A 101 -2.20 -8.64 16.59
CA ARG A 101 -2.75 -9.43 15.46
C ARG A 101 -2.70 -8.55 14.21
N ARG A 102 -2.02 -9.02 13.17
CA ARG A 102 -1.98 -8.36 11.86
C ARG A 102 -3.41 -8.09 11.39
N GLY A 103 -3.75 -6.83 11.10
CA GLY A 103 -5.03 -6.47 10.51
C GLY A 103 -5.10 -6.90 9.04
N ASN A 104 -6.31 -7.11 8.51
CA ASN A 104 -6.58 -7.43 7.09
C ASN A 104 -6.36 -6.19 6.18
N CYS A 105 -5.19 -5.55 6.27
CA CYS A 105 -4.90 -4.31 5.54
C CYS A 105 -4.94 -4.50 4.02
N THR A 106 -4.58 -5.68 3.52
CA THR A 106 -4.74 -6.03 2.10
C THR A 106 -6.20 -5.87 1.66
N GLN A 107 -7.15 -6.43 2.41
CA GLN A 107 -8.58 -6.33 2.10
C GLN A 107 -9.08 -4.88 2.08
N ALA A 108 -8.58 -4.01 2.98
CA ALA A 108 -8.94 -2.59 3.00
C ALA A 108 -8.40 -1.83 1.78
N VAL A 109 -7.14 -2.07 1.39
CA VAL A 109 -6.56 -1.48 0.16
C VAL A 109 -7.32 -1.95 -1.07
N PHE A 110 -7.68 -3.23 -1.13
CA PHE A 110 -8.51 -3.80 -2.21
C PHE A 110 -9.90 -3.18 -2.27
N ILE A 111 -10.59 -2.97 -1.15
CA ILE A 111 -11.91 -2.31 -1.11
C ILE A 111 -11.79 -0.87 -1.60
N THR A 112 -10.77 -0.13 -1.18
CA THR A 112 -10.53 1.25 -1.61
C THR A 112 -10.30 1.32 -3.12
N GLN A 113 -9.49 0.41 -3.68
CA GLN A 113 -9.26 0.38 -5.13
C GLN A 113 -10.50 -0.10 -5.91
N TYR A 114 -11.23 -1.10 -5.41
CA TYR A 114 -12.49 -1.56 -6.01
C TYR A 114 -13.52 -0.42 -6.09
N ARG A 115 -13.55 0.48 -5.09
CA ARG A 115 -14.41 1.67 -5.14
C ARG A 115 -13.97 2.70 -6.17
N GLN A 116 -12.68 2.79 -6.47
CA GLN A 116 -12.09 3.79 -7.37
C GLN A 116 -12.03 3.35 -8.84
N ARG A 117 -12.10 2.05 -9.15
CA ARG A 117 -12.13 1.55 -10.53
C ARG A 117 -13.54 1.68 -11.13
N PRO A 118 -13.71 2.21 -12.37
CA PRO A 118 -14.97 2.13 -13.09
C PRO A 118 -15.21 0.67 -13.52
N HIS A 119 -15.97 -0.07 -12.70
CA HIS A 119 -16.33 -1.44 -13.01
C HIS A 119 -17.53 -1.50 -13.96
N GLY A 120 -17.39 -2.20 -15.09
CA GLY A 120 -18.48 -2.49 -16.03
C GLY A 120 -19.62 -3.36 -15.43
N CYS A 121 -19.41 -3.92 -14.23
CA CYS A 121 -20.45 -4.63 -13.47
C CYS A 121 -21.33 -3.70 -12.63
N ARG A 122 -21.19 -2.38 -12.77
CA ARG A 122 -22.21 -1.42 -12.35
C ARG A 122 -23.24 -1.30 -13.47
N ASP A 123 -23.87 -2.42 -13.80
CA ASP A 123 -24.80 -2.53 -14.91
C ASP A 123 -26.08 -1.76 -14.54
N GLN A 124 -26.05 -0.46 -14.80
CA GLN A 124 -27.13 0.52 -14.60
C GLN A 124 -28.23 0.36 -15.65
N ARG A 125 -28.27 -0.77 -16.37
CA ARG A 125 -29.34 -1.04 -17.32
C ARG A 125 -30.67 -1.12 -16.56
N PRO A 126 -31.64 -0.24 -16.85
CA PRO A 126 -32.99 -0.39 -16.30
C PRO A 126 -33.56 -1.76 -16.70
N GLU A 127 -34.41 -2.29 -15.84
CA GLU A 127 -34.96 -3.65 -15.91
C GLU A 127 -35.53 -4.04 -17.29
N CYS A 128 -36.06 -3.06 -18.04
CA CYS A 128 -36.62 -3.25 -19.36
C CYS A 128 -35.61 -3.67 -20.46
N TRP A 129 -34.30 -3.63 -20.21
CA TRP A 129 -33.25 -3.92 -21.20
C TRP A 129 -32.51 -5.23 -20.94
N ARG A 130 -32.92 -6.02 -19.94
CA ARG A 130 -32.27 -7.30 -19.58
C ARG A 130 -32.87 -8.53 -20.28
N HIS A 131 -33.96 -8.39 -21.04
CA HIS A 131 -34.76 -9.52 -21.53
C HIS A 131 -34.53 -9.91 -23.00
N TYR A 132 -33.56 -9.33 -23.70
CA TYR A 132 -33.34 -9.57 -25.13
C TYR A 132 -31.95 -10.12 -25.47
N LEU A 133 -31.50 -11.14 -24.72
CA LEU A 133 -30.41 -12.02 -25.13
C LEU A 133 -30.77 -13.47 -24.80
#